data_AF-A0A2M9NRW2-F1
#
_entry.id   AF-A0A2M9NRW2-F1
#
_cell.length_a   1.000
_cell.length_b   1.000
_cell.length_c   1.000
_cell.angle_alpha   90.00
_cell.angle_beta   90.00
_cell.angle_gamma   90.00
#
_symmetry.space_group_name_H-M   'P 1'
#
loop_
_entity.id
_entity.type
_entity.pdbx_description
1 polymer ?
#
loop_
_entity_poly.entity_id
_entity_poly.type
_entity_poly.pdbx_seq_one_letter_code
_entity_poly.pdbx_strand_id
1 'polypeptide(L)'
;MAQLIKMQDYISRYEQDIYRYPTQYARLKKQQWEKLKAAYQAGELDQLYGDHNVEEEQAILDLAQDESKSLMKKVKGLFHRTEKQDTEAEEPVLPNQIDDPNIFSLRFPFRPASLDELKQNYLNQLLRFQMKWGSSTLREKSFVDRSFFLDERLRFFLQRFPDTFLVLYKPIFLLKNAPVEVDVILLTPVDAWCITFVEAEEDAAFIGSSDRFWIRRHHKHPDKKVLNPLLSANRMGNIVSQLFSLYEVNVPIKKVILSRNGYIDFPEAPYDMTVLDKRTFQEWFERMRTTSSPIKAQQLKAAQALLEYCQTTSSMRPEWEADHHQQEANEHAEP
;
A
#
# COMPACT_ATOMS: atom_id res chain seq x y z
N MET A 1 9.71 -0.29 6.10
CA MET A 1 8.82 -0.23 4.94
C MET A 1 7.58 0.50 5.36
N ALA A 2 7.30 1.66 4.76
CA ALA A 2 6.05 2.39 4.96
C ALA A 2 4.84 1.55 4.56
N GLN A 3 3.66 1.90 5.06
CA GLN A 3 2.43 1.13 4.85
C GLN A 3 1.61 1.71 3.71
N LEU A 4 1.31 0.90 2.70
CA LEU A 4 0.37 1.27 1.64
C LEU A 4 -1.06 1.14 2.19
N ILE A 5 -1.73 2.27 2.39
CA ILE A 5 -3.10 2.30 2.94
C ILE A 5 -4.18 2.53 1.87
N LYS A 6 -3.83 3.14 0.73
CA LYS A 6 -4.72 3.27 -0.43
C LYS A 6 -3.91 3.29 -1.72
N MET A 7 -4.46 2.67 -2.76
CA MET A 7 -3.92 2.72 -4.12
C MET A 7 -5.06 2.89 -5.13
N GLN A 8 -5.03 3.98 -5.91
CA GLN A 8 -6.11 4.32 -6.84
C GLN A 8 -7.51 4.22 -6.21
N ASP A 9 -8.42 3.50 -6.86
CA ASP A 9 -9.76 3.15 -6.40
C ASP A 9 -9.84 1.69 -5.93
N TYR A 10 -8.72 1.02 -5.66
CA TYR A 10 -8.75 -0.36 -5.18
C TYR A 10 -9.21 -0.45 -3.71
N ILE A 11 -9.91 -1.52 -3.35
CA ILE A 11 -10.32 -1.80 -1.98
C ILE A 11 -9.11 -2.02 -1.10
N SER A 12 -9.09 -1.37 0.05
CA SER A 12 -8.01 -1.52 1.03
C SER A 12 -8.53 -2.12 2.33
N ARG A 13 -7.76 -3.01 2.95
CA ARG A 13 -8.06 -3.48 4.32
C ARG A 13 -8.11 -2.32 5.30
N TYR A 14 -7.30 -1.29 5.07
CA TYR A 14 -7.24 -0.11 5.92
C TYR A 14 -8.51 0.74 5.86
N GLU A 15 -9.34 0.61 4.81
CA GLU A 15 -10.67 1.24 4.76
C GLU A 15 -11.65 0.59 5.75
N GLN A 16 -11.47 -0.69 6.05
CA GLN A 16 -12.32 -1.38 7.02
C GLN A 16 -11.99 -0.96 8.46
N ASP A 17 -10.69 -0.87 8.79
CA ASP A 17 -10.26 -0.46 10.13
C ASP A 17 -8.81 0.07 10.15
N ILE A 18 -8.68 1.39 9.99
CA ILE A 18 -7.40 2.07 10.03
C ILE A 18 -6.73 2.05 11.41
N TYR A 19 -7.45 1.76 12.51
CA TYR A 19 -6.87 1.69 13.85
C TYR A 19 -6.26 0.32 14.15
N ARG A 20 -6.76 -0.73 13.48
CA ARG A 20 -6.33 -2.12 13.67
C ARG A 20 -5.20 -2.54 12.73
N TYR A 21 -5.35 -2.33 11.43
CA TYR A 21 -4.44 -2.91 10.45
C TYR A 21 -3.00 -2.38 10.50
N PRO A 22 -2.71 -1.10 10.86
CA PRO A 22 -1.34 -0.63 10.93
C PRO A 22 -0.47 -1.33 11.96
N THR A 23 -1.03 -1.64 13.12
CA THR A 23 -0.31 -2.35 14.20
C THR A 23 -0.12 -3.83 13.84
N GLN A 24 -1.14 -4.45 13.24
CA GLN A 24 -1.04 -5.82 12.74
C GLN A 24 0.03 -5.97 11.67
N TYR A 25 0.09 -5.05 10.70
CA TYR A 25 1.11 -5.04 9.67
C TYR A 25 2.51 -4.98 10.28
N ALA A 26 2.75 -4.03 11.19
CA ALA A 26 4.04 -3.87 11.85
C ALA A 26 4.45 -5.14 12.63
N ARG A 27 3.50 -5.76 13.34
CA ARG A 27 3.71 -7.01 14.09
C ARG A 27 4.02 -8.18 13.16
N LEU A 28 3.20 -8.42 12.13
CA LEU A 28 3.38 -9.50 11.16
C LEU A 28 4.72 -9.38 10.45
N LYS A 29 5.08 -8.18 9.99
CA LYS A 29 6.37 -7.88 9.40
C LYS A 29 7.51 -8.31 10.33
N LYS A 30 7.51 -7.84 11.58
CA LYS A 30 8.56 -8.18 12.54
C LYS A 30 8.65 -9.69 12.79
N GLN A 31 7.52 -10.34 13.04
CA GLN A 31 7.46 -11.79 13.27
C GLN A 31 8.02 -12.59 12.09
N GLN A 32 7.61 -12.26 10.86
CA GLN A 32 8.09 -12.95 9.66
C GLN A 32 9.59 -12.74 9.42
N TRP A 33 10.10 -11.53 9.68
CA TRP A 33 11.54 -11.26 9.58
C TRP A 33 12.36 -12.07 10.59
N GLU A 34 11.92 -12.14 11.85
CA GLU A 34 12.62 -12.93 12.87
C GLU A 34 12.60 -14.43 12.55
N LYS A 35 11.46 -14.97 12.10
CA LYS A 35 11.36 -16.36 11.64
C LYS A 35 12.32 -16.64 10.49
N LEU A 36 12.32 -15.77 9.48
CA LEU A 36 13.19 -15.92 8.30
C LEU A 36 14.67 -15.83 8.66
N LYS A 37 15.03 -14.91 9.56
CA LYS A 37 16.40 -14.74 10.03
C LYS A 37 16.87 -15.95 10.83
N ALA A 38 16.03 -16.48 11.73
CA ALA A 38 16.34 -17.68 12.50
C ALA A 38 16.56 -18.89 11.58
N ALA A 39 15.69 -19.08 10.58
CA ALA A 39 15.82 -20.13 9.58
C ALA A 39 17.10 -20.05 8.75
N TYR A 40 17.47 -18.84 8.32
CA TYR A 40 18.72 -18.60 7.60
C TYR A 40 19.93 -18.96 8.46
N GLN A 41 19.92 -18.59 9.75
CA GLN A 41 21.01 -18.91 10.68
C GLN A 41 21.10 -20.40 11.00
N ALA A 42 19.97 -21.11 11.02
CA ALA A 42 19.91 -22.56 11.22
C ALA A 42 20.27 -23.38 9.97
N GLY A 43 20.32 -22.74 8.78
CA GLY A 43 20.50 -23.45 7.51
C GLY A 43 19.25 -24.20 7.03
N GLU A 44 18.09 -23.92 7.62
CA GLU A 44 16.80 -24.62 7.40
C GLU A 44 15.86 -23.87 6.45
N LEU A 45 16.38 -22.90 5.68
CA LEU A 45 15.58 -22.11 4.73
C LEU A 45 14.76 -22.96 3.77
N ASP A 46 15.33 -24.07 3.29
CA ASP A 46 14.64 -24.95 2.35
C ASP A 46 13.54 -25.78 3.00
N GLN A 47 13.59 -26.04 4.31
CA GLN A 47 12.55 -26.79 5.01
C GLN A 47 11.29 -25.94 5.24
N LEU A 48 11.46 -24.63 5.39
CA LEU A 48 10.33 -23.71 5.52
C LEU A 48 9.57 -23.48 4.20
N TYR A 49 10.22 -23.70 3.05
CA TYR A 49 9.68 -23.26 1.75
C TYR A 49 9.83 -24.25 0.59
N GLY A 50 10.46 -25.41 0.80
CA GLY A 50 10.72 -26.41 -0.25
C GLY A 50 9.49 -27.13 -0.80
N ASP A 51 8.33 -26.99 -0.16
CA ASP A 51 7.13 -27.79 -0.47
C ASP A 51 6.04 -27.05 -1.29
N HIS A 52 6.22 -25.77 -1.63
CA HIS A 52 5.21 -24.97 -2.35
C HIS A 52 5.53 -24.73 -3.84
N ASN A 53 6.56 -25.38 -4.38
CA ASN A 53 7.02 -25.14 -5.75
C ASN A 53 6.18 -25.79 -6.85
N VAL A 54 5.24 -26.70 -6.55
CA VAL A 54 4.53 -27.44 -7.61
C VAL A 54 3.09 -26.96 -7.81
N GLU A 55 2.32 -26.69 -6.77
CA GLU A 55 0.88 -26.47 -6.94
C GLU A 55 0.51 -25.06 -7.45
N GLU A 56 1.25 -24.01 -7.09
CA GLU A 56 0.88 -22.63 -7.50
C GLU A 56 1.42 -22.23 -8.89
N GLU A 57 2.47 -22.88 -9.40
CA GLU A 57 2.96 -22.62 -10.76
C GLU A 57 2.07 -23.33 -11.80
N GLN A 58 1.57 -24.53 -11.48
CA GLN A 58 0.43 -25.12 -12.18
C GLN A 58 -0.82 -24.24 -12.06
N ALA A 59 -1.18 -23.72 -10.88
CA ALA A 59 -2.39 -22.90 -10.74
C ALA A 59 -2.36 -21.58 -11.54
N ILE A 60 -1.20 -20.93 -11.70
CA ILE A 60 -1.07 -19.69 -12.49
C ILE A 60 -1.10 -19.98 -14.01
N LEU A 61 -0.60 -21.15 -14.43
CA LEU A 61 -0.67 -21.62 -15.82
C LEU A 61 -2.06 -22.18 -16.18
N ASP A 62 -2.72 -22.87 -15.25
CA ASP A 62 -4.06 -23.47 -15.42
C ASP A 62 -5.16 -22.39 -15.41
N LEU A 63 -4.99 -21.30 -14.65
CA LEU A 63 -5.88 -20.12 -14.71
C LEU A 63 -5.84 -19.40 -16.07
N ALA A 64 -4.83 -19.68 -16.91
CA ALA A 64 -4.74 -19.14 -18.26
C ALA A 64 -5.26 -20.11 -19.33
N GLN A 65 -5.63 -21.36 -18.99
CA GLN A 65 -5.94 -22.37 -20.00
C GLN A 65 -7.20 -23.22 -19.81
N ASP A 66 -7.88 -23.30 -18.66
CA ASP A 66 -9.09 -24.15 -18.56
C ASP A 66 -10.31 -23.46 -17.94
N GLU A 67 -11.21 -23.03 -18.84
CA GLU A 67 -12.64 -23.03 -18.57
C GLU A 67 -13.14 -24.48 -18.45
N SER A 68 -13.72 -24.79 -17.30
CA SER A 68 -14.63 -25.92 -17.02
C SER A 68 -14.02 -27.25 -16.53
N LYS A 69 -14.51 -27.62 -15.34
CA LYS A 69 -14.64 -28.98 -14.77
C LYS A 69 -13.43 -29.61 -14.07
N SER A 70 -13.18 -29.25 -12.79
CA SER A 70 -12.68 -30.23 -11.79
C SER A 70 -12.70 -29.69 -10.35
N LEU A 71 -13.88 -29.57 -9.72
CA LEU A 71 -14.01 -29.18 -8.30
C LEU A 71 -15.02 -30.06 -7.56
N MET A 72 -14.83 -31.39 -7.58
CA MET A 72 -15.76 -32.30 -6.87
C MET A 72 -15.09 -33.52 -6.22
N LYS A 73 -13.91 -33.38 -5.59
CA LYS A 73 -13.27 -34.56 -4.95
C LYS A 73 -12.46 -34.38 -3.66
N LYS A 74 -12.61 -33.28 -2.91
CA LYS A 74 -11.84 -33.12 -1.65
C LYS A 74 -12.64 -32.55 -0.48
N VAL A 75 -13.73 -33.21 -0.07
CA VAL A 75 -14.34 -33.02 1.27
C VAL A 75 -14.79 -34.36 1.84
N LYS A 76 -13.85 -35.12 2.42
CA LYS A 76 -14.15 -36.21 3.38
C LYS A 76 -13.01 -36.28 4.37
N GLY A 77 -13.20 -35.72 5.56
CA GLY A 77 -12.24 -35.89 6.64
C GLY A 77 -12.34 -34.88 7.77
N LEU A 78 -13.53 -34.48 8.22
CA LEU A 78 -13.68 -33.74 9.49
C LEU A 78 -15.05 -34.03 10.10
N PHE A 79 -15.17 -35.23 10.65
CA PHE A 79 -16.17 -35.56 11.65
C PHE A 79 -15.45 -36.43 12.66
N HIS A 80 -15.19 -35.91 13.86
CA HIS A 80 -15.31 -36.63 15.13
C HIS A 80 -15.35 -35.60 16.27
N ARG A 81 -16.46 -35.67 17.02
CA ARG A 81 -16.84 -34.98 18.26
C ARG A 81 -16.05 -35.62 19.42
N THR A 82 -15.76 -35.00 20.58
CA THR A 82 -16.68 -34.88 21.75
C THR A 82 -15.99 -34.18 22.96
N GLU A 83 -16.76 -33.32 23.67
CA GLU A 83 -16.87 -32.88 25.11
C GLU A 83 -15.62 -32.74 26.03
N LYS A 84 -15.33 -31.59 26.68
CA LYS A 84 -15.96 -30.72 27.74
C LYS A 84 -15.45 -31.02 29.17
N GLN A 85 -14.77 -30.05 29.82
CA GLN A 85 -15.03 -29.61 31.23
C GLN A 85 -14.19 -28.38 31.64
N ASP A 86 -14.82 -27.52 32.45
CA ASP A 86 -14.45 -26.16 32.90
C ASP A 86 -13.36 -26.12 34.01
N THR A 87 -12.61 -25.02 34.15
CA THR A 87 -12.74 -23.99 35.24
C THR A 87 -11.53 -23.03 35.27
N GLU A 88 -11.83 -21.77 35.63
CA GLU A 88 -11.00 -20.69 36.23
C GLU A 88 -10.65 -19.48 35.35
N ALA A 89 -10.95 -18.32 35.94
CA ALA A 89 -11.04 -17.02 35.33
C ALA A 89 -9.66 -16.41 35.09
N GLU A 90 -9.33 -16.21 33.82
CA GLU A 90 -8.37 -15.20 33.37
C GLU A 90 -9.08 -14.24 32.42
N GLU A 91 -8.67 -12.97 32.51
CA GLU A 91 -9.17 -11.82 31.77
C GLU A 91 -9.44 -12.11 30.27
N PRO A 92 -10.41 -11.45 29.61
CA PRO A 92 -10.79 -11.81 28.25
C PRO A 92 -9.69 -11.42 27.27
N VAL A 93 -8.72 -12.31 27.08
CA VAL A 93 -7.83 -12.30 25.92
C VAL A 93 -8.69 -12.75 24.75
N LEU A 94 -9.22 -11.78 24.02
CA LEU A 94 -9.88 -12.01 22.73
C LEU A 94 -9.01 -12.98 21.90
N PRO A 95 -9.56 -14.11 21.41
CA PRO A 95 -8.79 -15.03 20.60
C PRO A 95 -8.27 -14.30 19.36
N ASN A 96 -6.95 -14.18 19.24
CA ASN A 96 -6.27 -13.81 18.01
C ASN A 96 -6.44 -14.95 16.99
N GLN A 97 -7.64 -15.16 16.46
CA GLN A 97 -7.87 -16.02 15.30
C GLN A 97 -7.86 -15.16 14.03
N ILE A 98 -6.65 -14.85 13.56
CA ILE A 98 -6.37 -14.71 12.13
C ILE A 98 -5.07 -15.47 11.89
N ASP A 99 -5.09 -16.78 12.17
CA ASP A 99 -4.15 -17.71 11.58
C ASP A 99 -4.70 -18.06 10.19
N ASP A 100 -4.41 -17.18 9.24
CA ASP A 100 -4.64 -17.41 7.83
C ASP A 100 -3.28 -17.86 7.25
N PRO A 101 -3.01 -19.18 7.13
CA PRO A 101 -1.67 -19.72 6.89
C PRO A 101 -1.09 -19.34 5.51
N ASN A 102 -1.93 -18.84 4.59
CA ASN A 102 -1.58 -18.55 3.19
C ASN A 102 -1.36 -17.06 2.89
N ILE A 103 -1.31 -16.20 3.90
CA ILE A 103 -1.19 -14.76 3.65
C ILE A 103 0.23 -14.32 3.27
N PHE A 104 1.26 -15.11 3.61
CA PHE A 104 2.67 -14.76 3.40
C PHE A 104 3.46 -15.94 2.79
N SER A 105 3.12 -16.35 1.56
CA SER A 105 3.95 -17.30 0.81
C SER A 105 5.24 -16.60 0.33
N LEU A 106 6.29 -16.63 1.16
CA LEU A 106 7.62 -16.14 0.80
C LEU A 106 8.20 -17.08 -0.28
N ARG A 107 8.17 -16.67 -1.55
CA ARG A 107 8.83 -17.42 -2.63
C ARG A 107 10.26 -16.95 -2.82
N PHE A 108 11.24 -17.82 -2.53
CA PHE A 108 12.66 -17.55 -2.80
C PHE A 108 13.05 -18.22 -4.12
N PRO A 109 13.27 -17.46 -5.21
CA PRO A 109 13.69 -18.05 -6.48
C PRO A 109 15.10 -18.65 -6.40
N PHE A 110 15.92 -18.16 -5.46
CA PHE A 110 17.29 -18.60 -5.23
C PHE A 110 17.61 -18.59 -3.74
N ARG A 111 18.50 -19.47 -3.30
CA ARG A 111 19.05 -19.43 -1.94
C ARG A 111 19.90 -18.16 -1.79
N PRO A 112 19.60 -17.28 -0.83
CA PRO A 112 20.38 -16.06 -0.65
C PRO A 112 21.78 -16.41 -0.16
N ALA A 113 22.80 -15.83 -0.78
CA ALA A 113 24.20 -16.03 -0.41
C ALA A 113 24.63 -15.15 0.79
N SER A 114 23.85 -14.12 1.10
CA SER A 114 24.13 -13.16 2.17
C SER A 114 22.86 -12.74 2.91
N LEU A 115 23.02 -12.29 4.16
CA LEU A 115 21.95 -11.65 4.95
C LEU A 115 21.35 -10.44 4.25
N ASP A 116 22.15 -9.67 3.49
CA ASP A 116 21.64 -8.52 2.75
C ASP A 116 20.74 -8.94 1.58
N GLU A 117 21.07 -10.05 0.92
CA GLU A 117 20.25 -10.62 -0.15
C GLU A 117 18.95 -11.20 0.41
N LEU A 118 19.02 -11.89 1.55
CA LEU A 118 17.84 -12.37 2.30
C LEU A 118 16.91 -11.19 2.63
N LYS A 119 17.48 -10.08 3.10
CA LYS A 119 16.73 -8.85 3.41
C LYS A 119 16.09 -8.26 2.16
N GLN A 120 16.80 -8.18 1.04
CA GLN A 120 16.23 -7.67 -0.21
C GLN A 120 15.07 -8.53 -0.70
N ASN A 121 15.22 -9.86 -0.67
CA ASN A 121 14.15 -10.79 -1.04
C ASN A 121 12.92 -10.63 -0.13
N TYR A 122 13.15 -10.53 1.17
CA TYR A 122 12.09 -10.26 2.14
C TYR A 122 11.35 -8.95 1.84
N LEU A 123 12.05 -7.85 1.57
CA LEU A 123 11.43 -6.56 1.22
C LEU A 123 10.63 -6.62 -0.09
N ASN A 124 11.08 -7.40 -1.07
CA ASN A 124 10.37 -7.59 -2.33
C ASN A 124 9.08 -8.40 -2.14
N GLN A 125 9.11 -9.42 -1.29
CA GLN A 125 7.92 -10.19 -0.93
C GLN A 125 6.94 -9.35 -0.10
N LEU A 126 7.46 -8.57 0.86
CA LEU A 126 6.67 -7.67 1.68
C LEU A 126 5.96 -6.58 0.85
N LEU A 127 6.56 -6.12 -0.24
CA LEU A 127 5.91 -5.24 -1.22
C LEU A 127 4.67 -5.91 -1.82
N ARG A 128 4.78 -7.16 -2.31
CA ARG A 128 3.63 -7.91 -2.88
C ARG A 128 2.52 -8.10 -1.86
N PHE A 129 2.90 -8.37 -0.61
CA PHE A 129 1.96 -8.49 0.49
C PHE A 129 1.21 -7.18 0.77
N GLN A 130 1.91 -6.04 0.75
CA GLN A 130 1.26 -4.73 0.88
C GLN A 130 0.30 -4.44 -0.28
N MET A 131 0.67 -4.82 -1.50
CA MET A 131 -0.21 -4.71 -2.66
C MET A 131 -1.50 -5.51 -2.43
N LYS A 132 -1.40 -6.74 -1.92
CA LYS A 132 -2.56 -7.57 -1.56
C LYS A 132 -3.42 -6.92 -0.47
N TRP A 133 -2.80 -6.28 0.53
CA TRP A 133 -3.54 -5.57 1.60
C TRP A 133 -4.24 -4.29 1.10
N GLY A 134 -3.61 -3.58 0.17
CA GLY A 134 -4.17 -2.40 -0.48
C GLY A 134 -5.09 -2.71 -1.67
N SER A 135 -5.43 -3.98 -1.92
CA SER A 135 -6.28 -4.37 -3.04
C SER A 135 -7.28 -5.51 -2.75
N SER A 136 -7.32 -6.03 -1.52
CA SER A 136 -8.20 -7.15 -1.18
C SER A 136 -8.55 -7.19 0.30
N THR A 137 -9.81 -7.50 0.56
CA THR A 137 -10.34 -7.79 1.89
C THR A 137 -10.68 -9.27 1.99
N LEU A 138 -11.32 -9.66 3.10
CA LEU A 138 -11.83 -11.01 3.28
C LEU A 138 -12.93 -11.33 2.25
N ARG A 139 -13.81 -10.38 1.95
CA ARG A 139 -14.99 -10.57 1.09
C ARG A 139 -14.80 -10.09 -0.35
N GLU A 140 -13.94 -9.10 -0.55
CA GLU A 140 -13.81 -8.40 -1.81
C GLU A 140 -12.37 -8.41 -2.32
N LYS A 141 -12.23 -8.23 -3.63
CA LYS A 141 -10.95 -8.11 -4.30
C LYS A 141 -11.06 -7.12 -5.45
N SER A 142 -10.06 -6.26 -5.58
CA SER A 142 -9.85 -5.44 -6.77
C SER A 142 -8.78 -6.08 -7.66
N PHE A 143 -8.97 -5.97 -8.97
CA PHE A 143 -8.00 -6.44 -9.95
C PHE A 143 -6.92 -5.37 -10.16
N VAL A 144 -5.76 -5.60 -9.55
CA VAL A 144 -4.63 -4.65 -9.61
C VAL A 144 -3.91 -4.74 -10.94
N ASP A 145 -3.66 -3.59 -11.55
CA ASP A 145 -2.80 -3.50 -12.72
C ASP A 145 -1.35 -3.91 -12.38
N ARG A 146 -0.75 -4.74 -13.25
CA ARG A 146 0.64 -5.18 -13.12
C ARG A 146 1.64 -4.01 -13.15
N SER A 147 1.27 -2.89 -13.76
CA SER A 147 2.11 -1.68 -13.83
C SER A 147 2.56 -1.20 -12.44
N PHE A 148 1.72 -1.30 -11.41
CA PHE A 148 2.06 -0.87 -10.05
C PHE A 148 3.14 -1.72 -9.38
N PHE A 149 3.27 -2.99 -9.74
CA PHE A 149 4.34 -3.85 -9.21
C PHE A 149 5.72 -3.48 -9.76
N LEU A 150 5.75 -2.84 -10.93
CA LEU A 150 6.96 -2.37 -11.60
C LEU A 150 7.26 -0.89 -11.31
N ASP A 151 6.32 -0.17 -10.67
CA ASP A 151 6.45 1.25 -10.41
C ASP A 151 7.53 1.53 -9.34
N GLU A 152 8.64 2.12 -9.78
CA GLU A 152 9.77 2.48 -8.93
C GLU A 152 9.43 3.54 -7.88
N ARG A 153 8.46 4.41 -8.14
CA ARG A 153 8.05 5.47 -7.19
C ARG A 153 7.29 4.86 -6.02
N LEU A 154 6.36 3.95 -6.31
CA LEU A 154 5.64 3.20 -5.29
C LEU A 154 6.62 2.36 -4.46
N ARG A 155 7.51 1.61 -5.12
CA ARG A 155 8.56 0.82 -4.46
C ARG A 155 9.46 1.71 -3.59
N PHE A 156 9.82 2.89 -4.08
CA PHE A 156 10.62 3.86 -3.31
C PHE A 156 9.94 4.24 -2.00
N PHE A 157 8.66 4.63 -2.01
CA PHE A 157 7.97 5.00 -0.76
C PHE A 157 7.88 3.82 0.20
N LEU A 158 7.46 2.66 -0.31
CA LEU A 158 7.20 1.51 0.55
C LEU A 158 8.50 0.93 1.11
N GLN A 159 9.57 0.77 0.31
CA GLN A 159 10.78 0.12 0.79
C GLN A 159 11.69 1.04 1.61
N ARG A 160 11.74 2.34 1.29
CA ARG A 160 12.76 3.24 1.84
C ARG A 160 12.34 3.98 3.11
N PHE A 161 11.05 4.12 3.39
CA PHE A 161 10.55 4.81 4.58
C PHE A 161 10.21 3.85 5.75
N PRO A 162 10.15 4.39 7.00
CA PRO A 162 9.72 3.64 8.18
C PRO A 162 8.28 3.15 8.06
N ASP A 163 7.95 2.08 8.77
CA ASP A 163 6.60 1.50 8.85
C ASP A 163 5.61 2.32 9.67
N THR A 164 6.03 3.43 10.24
CA THR A 164 5.16 4.42 10.88
C THR A 164 4.54 5.37 9.86
N PHE A 165 4.99 5.34 8.59
CA PHE A 165 4.47 6.20 7.54
C PHE A 165 3.34 5.48 6.81
N LEU A 166 2.27 6.21 6.49
CA LEU A 166 1.13 5.71 5.74
C LEU A 166 1.09 6.38 4.37
N VAL A 167 0.94 5.58 3.31
CA VAL A 167 1.03 6.01 1.92
C VAL A 167 -0.32 5.81 1.25
N LEU A 168 -0.88 6.89 0.70
CA LEU A 168 -1.92 6.83 -0.32
C LEU A 168 -1.27 7.11 -1.67
N TYR A 169 -1.28 6.12 -2.56
CA TYR A 169 -0.67 6.22 -3.87
C TYR A 169 -1.73 6.42 -4.95
N LYS A 170 -1.73 7.63 -5.54
CA LYS A 170 -2.71 8.05 -6.54
C LYS A 170 -4.17 7.84 -6.13
N PRO A 171 -4.60 8.18 -4.90
CA PRO A 171 -5.96 7.94 -4.48
C PRO A 171 -6.94 8.74 -5.35
N ILE A 172 -8.11 8.16 -5.58
CA ILE A 172 -9.22 8.82 -6.28
C ILE A 172 -10.24 9.26 -5.24
N PHE A 173 -10.44 10.57 -5.09
CA PHE A 173 -11.43 11.14 -4.16
C PHE A 173 -12.75 11.42 -4.85
N LEU A 174 -13.86 11.13 -4.19
CA LEU A 174 -15.20 11.47 -4.68
C LEU A 174 -15.63 12.84 -4.15
N LEU A 175 -15.50 13.89 -4.96
CA LEU A 175 -15.86 15.26 -4.57
C LEU A 175 -17.11 15.71 -5.31
N LYS A 176 -18.22 15.90 -4.58
CA LYS A 176 -19.53 16.26 -5.17
C LYS A 176 -19.92 15.31 -6.32
N ASN A 177 -19.67 14.02 -6.15
CA ASN A 177 -19.88 12.95 -7.14
C ASN A 177 -18.98 12.99 -8.39
N ALA A 178 -17.94 13.83 -8.39
CA ALA A 178 -16.90 13.80 -9.41
C ALA A 178 -15.65 13.10 -8.87
N PRO A 179 -15.16 12.04 -9.53
CA PRO A 179 -13.90 11.40 -9.15
C PRO A 179 -12.72 12.30 -9.52
N VAL A 180 -11.82 12.51 -8.57
CA VAL A 180 -10.60 13.30 -8.75
C VAL A 180 -9.40 12.49 -8.31
N GLU A 181 -8.59 12.04 -9.28
CA GLU A 181 -7.29 11.44 -9.03
C GLU A 181 -6.30 12.54 -8.60
N VAL A 182 -5.55 12.26 -7.53
CA VAL A 182 -4.41 13.07 -7.08
C VAL A 182 -3.11 12.26 -7.14
N ASP A 183 -1.98 12.87 -6.78
CA ASP A 183 -0.68 12.17 -6.79
C ASP A 183 -0.44 11.34 -5.51
N VAL A 184 0.58 11.64 -4.71
CA VAL A 184 0.94 10.83 -3.54
C VAL A 184 0.71 11.62 -2.27
N ILE A 185 -0.02 11.03 -1.33
CA ILE A 185 -0.17 11.57 0.02
C ILE A 185 0.60 10.66 0.97
N LEU A 186 1.60 11.23 1.64
CA LEU A 186 2.42 10.55 2.64
C LEU A 186 2.11 11.12 4.02
N LEU A 187 1.45 10.33 4.86
CA LEU A 187 1.18 10.69 6.24
C LEU A 187 2.32 10.22 7.14
N THR A 188 3.00 11.18 7.75
CA THR A 188 4.00 10.93 8.80
C THR A 188 3.36 11.16 10.18
N PRO A 189 4.04 10.78 11.28
CA PRO A 189 3.56 11.08 12.63
C PRO A 189 3.44 12.58 12.99
N VAL A 190 3.92 13.48 12.13
CA VAL A 190 3.95 14.93 12.39
C VAL A 190 3.22 15.70 11.31
N ASP A 191 3.48 15.40 10.04
CA ASP A 191 2.97 16.14 8.89
C ASP A 191 2.29 15.23 7.86
N ALA A 192 1.37 15.81 7.09
CA ALA A 192 0.83 15.23 5.86
C ALA A 192 1.53 15.85 4.65
N TRP A 193 2.24 15.02 3.87
CA TRP A 193 3.00 15.45 2.71
C TRP A 193 2.20 15.16 1.43
N CYS A 194 1.86 16.20 0.70
CA CYS A 194 1.21 16.15 -0.61
C CYS A 194 2.32 16.24 -1.69
N ILE A 195 2.72 15.12 -2.26
CA ILE A 195 3.91 14.99 -3.11
C ILE A 195 3.50 14.79 -4.57
N THR A 196 3.97 15.70 -5.44
CA THR A 196 3.83 15.61 -6.90
C THR A 196 5.22 15.39 -7.52
N PHE A 197 5.35 14.35 -8.35
CA PHE A 197 6.62 14.00 -8.99
C PHE A 197 6.85 14.76 -10.29
N VAL A 198 8.09 15.23 -10.47
CA VAL A 198 8.59 15.80 -11.72
C VAL A 198 9.90 15.12 -12.04
N GLU A 199 9.83 14.01 -12.79
CA GLU A 199 10.98 13.20 -13.14
C GLU A 199 10.95 12.85 -14.61
N ALA A 200 12.14 12.80 -15.19
CA ALA A 200 12.34 12.47 -16.58
C ALA A 200 13.70 11.78 -16.74
N GLU A 201 14.49 12.16 -17.75
CA GLU A 201 15.86 11.69 -17.93
C GLU A 201 16.77 12.19 -16.78
N GLU A 202 17.86 11.48 -16.52
CA GLU A 202 18.85 11.89 -15.51
C GLU A 202 19.43 13.27 -15.84
N ASP A 203 19.64 14.11 -14.83
CA ASP A 203 20.17 15.47 -14.98
C ASP A 203 19.30 16.41 -15.84
N ALA A 204 18.03 16.07 -16.08
CA ALA A 204 17.08 16.99 -16.69
C ALA A 204 16.83 18.21 -15.80
N ALA A 205 16.79 19.39 -16.41
CA ALA A 205 16.49 20.65 -15.74
C ALA A 205 15.06 21.10 -16.06
N PHE A 206 14.26 21.33 -15.03
CA PHE A 206 12.89 21.83 -15.14
C PHE A 206 12.87 23.31 -14.79
N ILE A 207 12.54 24.15 -15.78
CA ILE A 207 12.38 25.59 -15.61
C ILE A 207 10.92 25.84 -15.22
N GLY A 208 10.72 26.20 -13.97
CA GLY A 208 9.43 26.53 -13.41
C GLY A 208 8.98 27.92 -13.83
N SER A 209 7.69 28.03 -14.11
CA SER A 209 7.01 29.28 -14.43
C SER A 209 5.60 29.28 -13.82
N SER A 210 4.99 30.46 -13.79
CA SER A 210 3.57 30.65 -13.45
C SER A 210 2.62 30.20 -14.57
N ASP A 211 3.14 29.94 -15.77
CA ASP A 211 2.37 29.44 -16.90
C ASP A 211 1.84 28.02 -16.68
N ARG A 212 0.89 27.62 -17.55
CA ARG A 212 0.33 26.26 -17.55
C ARG A 212 1.37 25.16 -17.80
N PHE A 213 2.49 25.50 -18.43
CA PHE A 213 3.53 24.54 -18.79
C PHE A 213 4.90 25.01 -18.33
N TRP A 214 5.66 24.07 -17.79
CA TRP A 214 7.08 24.20 -17.54
C TRP A 214 7.88 23.70 -18.74
N ILE A 215 9.14 24.12 -18.82
CA ILE A 215 10.06 23.67 -19.86
C ILE A 215 11.07 22.70 -19.26
N ARG A 216 11.10 21.48 -19.79
CA ARG A 216 12.13 20.48 -19.48
C ARG A 216 13.25 20.61 -20.50
N ARG A 217 14.47 20.93 -20.02
CA ARG A 217 15.69 20.95 -20.80
C ARG A 217 16.57 19.75 -20.47
N HIS A 218 17.23 19.21 -21.48
CA HIS A 218 18.20 18.14 -21.31
C HIS A 218 19.34 18.30 -22.31
N HIS A 219 20.55 17.93 -21.93
CA HIS A 219 21.73 18.15 -22.78
C HIS A 219 21.74 17.30 -24.06
N LYS A 220 21.06 16.14 -24.07
CA LYS A 220 20.93 15.22 -25.23
C LYS A 220 19.58 15.29 -25.95
N HIS A 221 18.54 15.85 -25.32
CA HIS A 221 17.17 15.77 -25.84
C HIS A 221 16.58 17.17 -26.03
N PRO A 222 15.71 17.36 -27.03
CA PRO A 222 15.10 18.66 -27.28
C PRO A 222 14.22 19.09 -26.10
N ASP A 223 14.07 20.41 -25.96
CA ASP A 223 13.19 21.02 -24.98
C ASP A 223 11.75 20.50 -25.13
N LYS A 224 11.18 20.03 -24.02
CA LYS A 224 9.81 19.51 -23.99
C LYS A 224 8.98 20.28 -22.97
N LYS A 225 7.75 20.65 -23.37
CA LYS A 225 6.79 21.25 -22.45
C LYS A 225 6.18 20.16 -21.55
N VAL A 226 6.15 20.43 -20.26
CA VAL A 226 5.55 19.56 -19.22
C VAL A 226 4.46 20.36 -18.53
N LEU A 227 3.36 19.71 -18.13
CA LEU A 227 2.30 20.38 -17.38
C LEU A 227 2.87 20.92 -16.06
N ASN A 228 2.46 22.12 -15.66
CA ASN A 228 2.87 22.71 -14.41
C ASN A 228 2.43 21.82 -13.21
N PRO A 229 3.36 21.25 -12.43
CA PRO A 229 3.07 20.37 -11.30
C PRO A 229 2.34 21.10 -10.16
N LEU A 230 2.42 22.43 -10.09
CA LEU A 230 1.68 23.23 -9.10
C LEU A 230 0.19 23.00 -9.19
N LEU A 231 -0.34 22.72 -10.39
CA LEU A 231 -1.77 22.46 -10.58
C LEU A 231 -2.21 21.22 -9.79
N SER A 232 -1.43 20.14 -9.87
CA SER A 232 -1.71 18.89 -9.15
C SER A 232 -1.47 19.07 -7.65
N ALA A 233 -0.33 19.66 -7.27
CA ALA A 233 0.05 19.85 -5.87
C ALA A 233 -0.93 20.76 -5.12
N ASN A 234 -1.40 21.85 -5.73
CA ASN A 234 -2.39 22.75 -5.13
C ASN A 234 -3.77 22.11 -5.05
N ARG A 235 -4.20 21.39 -6.10
CA ARG A 235 -5.47 20.66 -6.08
C ARG A 235 -5.47 19.63 -4.94
N MET A 236 -4.43 18.81 -4.87
CA MET A 236 -4.26 17.80 -3.82
C MET A 236 -4.23 18.45 -2.43
N GLY A 237 -3.43 19.50 -2.23
CA GLY A 237 -3.34 20.20 -0.95
C GLY A 237 -4.68 20.81 -0.50
N ASN A 238 -5.46 21.38 -1.43
CA ASN A 238 -6.78 21.94 -1.12
C ASN A 238 -7.78 20.85 -0.72
N ILE A 239 -7.78 19.71 -1.41
CA ILE A 239 -8.65 18.57 -1.08
C ILE A 239 -8.32 18.04 0.32
N VAL A 240 -7.03 17.79 0.59
CA VAL A 240 -6.58 17.31 1.90
C VAL A 240 -6.91 18.32 3.00
N SER A 241 -6.74 19.63 2.76
CA SER A 241 -7.10 20.67 3.71
C SER A 241 -8.59 20.69 4.03
N GLN A 242 -9.45 20.56 3.02
CA GLN A 242 -10.89 20.52 3.21
C GLN A 242 -11.32 19.30 4.04
N LEU A 243 -10.76 18.13 3.73
CA LEU A 243 -11.03 16.89 4.47
C LEU A 243 -10.53 16.98 5.91
N PHE A 244 -9.34 17.55 6.14
CA PHE A 244 -8.82 17.71 7.49
C PHE A 244 -9.64 18.70 8.32
N SER A 245 -10.14 19.78 7.73
CA SER A 245 -11.05 20.70 8.41
C SER A 245 -12.39 20.03 8.77
N LEU A 246 -12.94 19.19 7.88
CA LEU A 246 -14.20 18.49 8.12
C LEU A 246 -14.12 17.52 9.30
N TYR A 247 -12.99 16.82 9.45
CA TYR A 247 -12.78 15.83 10.52
C TYR A 247 -12.03 16.41 11.73
N GLU A 248 -11.82 17.73 11.80
CA GLU A 248 -11.07 18.37 12.90
C GLU A 248 -9.70 17.70 13.15
N VAL A 249 -8.94 17.55 12.07
CA VAL A 249 -7.60 16.95 12.07
C VAL A 249 -6.56 18.08 12.12
N ASN A 250 -5.80 18.14 13.21
CA ASN A 250 -4.78 19.17 13.42
C ASN A 250 -3.40 18.67 12.99
N VAL A 251 -3.27 18.31 11.72
CA VAL A 251 -1.99 17.87 11.11
C VAL A 251 -1.56 18.89 10.05
N PRO A 252 -0.34 19.46 10.15
CA PRO A 252 0.17 20.38 9.13
C PRO A 252 0.31 19.70 7.77
N ILE A 253 -0.10 20.43 6.72
CA ILE A 253 -0.05 19.97 5.32
C ILE A 253 1.13 20.63 4.63
N LYS A 254 2.00 19.82 4.02
CA LYS A 254 3.16 20.27 3.24
C LYS A 254 2.99 19.88 1.79
N LYS A 255 2.94 20.86 0.89
CA LYS A 255 2.92 20.62 -0.56
C LYS A 255 4.34 20.55 -1.09
N VAL A 256 4.63 19.52 -1.87
CA VAL A 256 5.98 19.24 -2.35
C VAL A 256 6.00 18.88 -3.83
N ILE A 257 6.92 19.50 -4.55
CA ILE A 257 7.33 19.06 -5.88
C ILE A 257 8.65 18.32 -5.73
N LEU A 258 8.69 17.06 -6.15
CA LEU A 258 9.83 16.18 -5.92
C LEU A 258 10.41 15.68 -7.23
N SER A 259 11.73 15.82 -7.37
CA SER A 259 12.54 15.21 -8.43
C SER A 259 13.73 14.49 -7.81
N ARG A 260 13.85 13.16 -8.01
CA ARG A 260 14.99 12.39 -7.50
C ARG A 260 16.23 12.53 -8.38
N ASN A 261 16.05 12.74 -9.68
CA ASN A 261 17.13 12.68 -10.68
C ASN A 261 17.36 13.99 -11.45
N GLY A 262 16.45 14.96 -11.36
CA GLY A 262 16.51 16.23 -12.07
C GLY A 262 16.72 17.44 -11.17
N TYR A 263 17.04 18.57 -11.81
CA TYR A 263 17.14 19.88 -11.18
C TYR A 263 15.86 20.67 -11.43
N ILE A 264 15.40 21.42 -10.44
CA ILE A 264 14.24 22.30 -10.58
C ILE A 264 14.71 23.74 -10.34
N ASP A 265 14.57 24.57 -11.36
CA ASP A 265 14.83 26.01 -11.26
C ASP A 265 13.49 26.74 -11.24
N PHE A 266 13.04 27.09 -10.03
CA PHE A 266 11.77 27.77 -9.83
C PHE A 266 11.89 28.85 -8.74
N PRO A 267 12.48 30.01 -9.06
CA PRO A 267 12.72 31.08 -8.09
C PRO A 267 11.42 31.74 -7.61
N GLU A 268 10.36 31.69 -8.40
CA GLU A 268 9.04 32.25 -8.10
C GLU A 268 8.12 31.26 -7.35
N ALA A 269 8.69 30.27 -6.64
CA ALA A 269 7.91 29.29 -5.91
C ALA A 269 7.08 29.92 -4.78
N PRO A 270 5.77 29.58 -4.66
CA PRO A 270 4.95 30.00 -3.54
C PRO A 270 5.54 29.58 -2.19
N TYR A 271 5.38 30.40 -1.16
CA TYR A 271 5.93 30.13 0.19
C TYR A 271 5.43 28.83 0.84
N ASP A 272 4.24 28.36 0.46
CA ASP A 272 3.64 27.13 0.97
C ASP A 272 4.00 25.88 0.12
N MET A 273 4.92 26.03 -0.84
CA MET A 273 5.44 24.98 -1.69
C MET A 273 6.90 24.68 -1.38
N THR A 274 7.21 23.43 -1.08
CA THR A 274 8.60 22.97 -0.96
C THR A 274 9.04 22.32 -2.27
N VAL A 275 10.14 22.79 -2.84
CA VAL A 275 10.76 22.18 -4.02
C VAL A 275 11.92 21.31 -3.57
N LEU A 276 11.85 20.01 -3.88
CA LEU A 276 12.91 19.04 -3.64
C LEU A 276 13.47 18.59 -4.98
N ASP A 277 14.69 19.00 -5.26
CA ASP A 277 15.43 18.64 -6.47
C ASP A 277 16.55 17.66 -6.13
N LYS A 278 17.34 17.24 -7.13
CA LYS A 278 18.49 16.36 -6.93
C LYS A 278 19.48 16.85 -5.85
N ARG A 279 19.54 18.16 -5.56
CA ARG A 279 20.47 18.75 -4.58
C ARG A 279 19.95 18.61 -3.16
N THR A 280 18.68 18.89 -2.93
CA THR A 280 18.06 18.90 -1.59
C THR A 280 17.36 17.59 -1.23
N PHE A 281 17.07 16.74 -2.22
CA PHE A 281 16.37 15.48 -2.03
C PHE A 281 17.06 14.55 -1.03
N GLN A 282 18.39 14.43 -1.11
CA GLN A 282 19.14 13.50 -0.25
C GLN A 282 19.03 13.86 1.23
N GLU A 283 19.17 15.14 1.57
CA GLU A 283 19.02 15.64 2.94
C GLU A 283 17.61 15.40 3.47
N TRP A 284 16.59 15.74 2.68
CA TRP A 284 15.19 15.47 3.03
C TRP A 284 14.95 13.97 3.25
N PHE A 285 15.48 13.14 2.37
CA PHE A 285 15.30 11.70 2.40
C PHE A 285 15.92 11.07 3.65
N GLU A 286 17.15 11.46 4.01
CA GLU A 286 17.81 11.00 5.24
C GLU A 286 17.03 11.41 6.47
N ARG A 287 16.59 12.67 6.55
CA ARG A 287 15.75 13.18 7.64
C ARG A 287 14.49 12.32 7.83
N MET A 288 13.76 12.08 6.75
CA MET A 288 12.53 11.28 6.78
C MET A 288 12.78 9.82 7.20
N ARG A 289 13.94 9.25 6.87
CA ARG A 289 14.31 7.88 7.28
C ARG A 289 14.68 7.76 8.74
N THR A 290 15.27 8.80 9.32
CA THR A 290 15.64 8.83 10.74
C THR A 290 14.47 9.11 11.67
N THR A 291 13.31 9.55 11.14
CA THR A 291 12.11 9.78 11.94
C THR A 291 11.59 8.48 12.56
N SER A 292 11.79 8.30 13.87
CA SER A 292 11.43 7.10 14.61
C SER A 292 10.21 7.26 15.52
N SER A 293 9.38 8.28 15.31
CA SER A 293 8.19 8.51 16.12
C SER A 293 7.13 7.43 15.88
N PRO A 294 6.45 6.93 16.93
CA PRO A 294 5.35 5.98 16.78
C PRO A 294 4.17 6.62 16.04
N ILE A 295 3.28 5.77 15.52
CA ILE A 295 2.03 6.21 14.90
C ILE A 295 1.19 6.95 15.95
N LYS A 296 0.73 8.16 15.61
CA LYS A 296 -0.07 9.00 16.52
C LYS A 296 -1.56 8.91 16.19
N ALA A 297 -2.42 9.16 17.19
CA ALA A 297 -3.87 9.18 17.01
C ALA A 297 -4.32 10.17 15.93
N GLN A 298 -3.75 11.39 15.89
CA GLN A 298 -4.04 12.38 14.86
C GLN A 298 -3.68 11.91 13.45
N GLN A 299 -2.61 11.11 13.31
CA GLN A 299 -2.22 10.53 12.02
C GLN A 299 -3.23 9.47 11.55
N LEU A 300 -3.75 8.64 12.46
CA LEU A 300 -4.80 7.67 12.16
C LEU A 300 -6.13 8.33 11.83
N LYS A 301 -6.50 9.39 12.57
CA LYS A 301 -7.68 10.22 12.28
C LYS A 301 -7.57 10.88 10.90
N ALA A 302 -6.39 11.39 10.55
CA ALA A 302 -6.10 11.93 9.22
C ALA A 302 -6.25 10.87 8.13
N ALA A 303 -5.70 9.68 8.35
CA ALA A 303 -5.82 8.57 7.41
C ALA A 303 -7.27 8.13 7.23
N GLN A 304 -8.04 8.03 8.32
CA GLN A 304 -9.48 7.73 8.29
C GLN A 304 -10.23 8.73 7.42
N ALA A 305 -10.05 10.03 7.67
CA ALA A 305 -10.73 11.10 6.94
C ALA A 305 -10.47 11.04 5.43
N LEU A 306 -9.26 10.67 5.01
CA LEU A 306 -8.93 10.50 3.59
C LEU A 306 -9.57 9.23 3.02
N LEU A 307 -9.47 8.10 3.72
CA LEU A 307 -9.98 6.81 3.24
C LEU A 307 -11.50 6.82 3.08
N GLU A 308 -12.25 7.47 3.96
CA GLU A 308 -13.72 7.58 3.88
C GLU A 308 -14.21 8.31 2.62
N TYR A 309 -13.41 9.23 2.08
CA TYR A 309 -13.74 9.99 0.86
C TYR A 309 -13.13 9.39 -0.42
N CYS A 310 -12.36 8.31 -0.30
CA CYS A 310 -11.81 7.62 -1.45
C CYS A 310 -12.89 6.81 -2.16
N GLN A 311 -12.88 6.83 -3.48
CA GLN A 311 -13.65 5.90 -4.28
C GLN A 311 -13.06 4.49 -4.13
N THR A 312 -13.94 3.49 -4.10
CA THR A 312 -13.55 2.08 -4.09
C THR A 312 -14.34 1.30 -5.14
N THR A 313 -13.60 0.58 -5.98
CA THR A 313 -14.09 -0.33 -7.02
C THR A 313 -13.57 -1.73 -6.70
N SER A 314 -14.48 -2.64 -6.34
CA SER A 314 -14.16 -4.03 -6.00
C SER A 314 -15.23 -4.99 -6.50
N SER A 315 -14.85 -6.25 -6.67
CA SER A 315 -15.77 -7.35 -6.91
C SER A 315 -15.81 -8.24 -5.68
N MET A 316 -16.99 -8.77 -5.35
CA MET A 316 -17.11 -9.83 -4.36
C MET A 316 -16.36 -11.07 -4.82
N ARG A 317 -15.88 -11.85 -3.86
CA ARG A 317 -15.22 -13.12 -4.16
C ARG A 317 -16.28 -14.19 -4.43
N PRO A 318 -16.09 -15.08 -5.42
CA PRO A 318 -17.06 -16.12 -5.78
C PRO A 318 -17.47 -17.01 -4.59
N GLU A 319 -16.55 -17.23 -3.66
CA GLU A 319 -16.76 -18.03 -2.45
C GLU A 319 -17.76 -17.40 -1.45
N TRP A 320 -18.08 -16.10 -1.59
CA TRP A 320 -19.12 -15.39 -0.84
C TRP A 320 -20.32 -14.94 -1.69
N GLU A 321 -20.24 -15.00 -3.03
CA GLU A 321 -21.37 -14.70 -3.93
C GLU A 321 -22.54 -15.66 -3.73
N ALA A 322 -22.25 -16.94 -3.42
CA ALA A 322 -23.28 -17.96 -3.19
C ALA A 322 -24.15 -17.69 -1.94
N ASP A 323 -23.58 -17.09 -0.89
CA ASP A 323 -24.30 -16.77 0.35
C ASP A 323 -25.20 -15.54 0.17
N HIS A 324 -24.77 -14.57 -0.65
CA HIS A 324 -25.50 -13.32 -0.88
C HIS A 324 -26.78 -13.53 -1.71
N HIS A 325 -26.71 -14.40 -2.72
CA HIS A 325 -27.89 -14.78 -3.51
C HIS A 325 -28.93 -15.58 -2.71
N GLN A 326 -28.51 -16.30 -1.65
CA GLN A 326 -29.44 -16.99 -0.75
C GLN A 326 -30.11 -16.03 0.24
N GLN A 327 -29.43 -14.95 0.66
CA GLN A 327 -30.01 -13.92 1.52
C GLN A 327 -31.01 -13.03 0.77
N GLU A 328 -30.70 -12.58 -0.44
CA GLU A 328 -31.64 -11.81 -1.28
C GLU A 328 -32.87 -12.64 -1.69
N ALA A 329 -32.71 -13.94 -1.95
CA ALA A 329 -33.83 -14.82 -2.23
C ALA A 329 -34.74 -15.05 -1.02
N ASN A 330 -34.20 -15.00 0.21
CA ASN A 330 -34.98 -15.11 1.45
C ASN A 330 -35.68 -13.80 1.83
N GLU A 331 -35.06 -12.63 1.61
CA GLU A 331 -35.71 -11.33 1.84
C GLU A 331 -36.86 -11.05 0.86
N HIS A 332 -36.81 -11.61 -0.35
CA HIS A 332 -37.93 -11.56 -1.31
C HIS A 332 -38.97 -12.68 -1.13
N ALA A 333 -38.76 -13.60 -0.18
CA ALA A 333 -39.64 -14.73 0.08
C ALA A 333 -40.41 -14.63 1.42
N GLU A 334 -40.19 -13.58 2.22
CA GLU A 334 -41.03 -13.32 3.40
C GLU A 334 -42.29 -12.50 3.02
N PRO A 335 -43.51 -13.03 3.26
CA PRO A 335 -44.79 -12.39 2.92
C PRO A 335 -45.25 -11.29 3.89
#